data_AF-A0A4C1X825-F1
#
_entry.id   AF-A0A4C1X825-F1
#
_cell.length_a   1.000
_cell.length_b   1.000
_cell.length_c   1.000
_cell.angle_alpha   90.00
_cell.angle_beta   90.00
_cell.angle_gamma   90.00
#
_symmetry.space_group_name_H-M   'P 1'
#
loop_
_entity.id
_entity.type
_entity.pdbx_description
1 polymer ?
#
loop_
_entity_poly.entity_id
_entity_poly.type
_entity_poly.pdbx_seq_one_letter_code
_entity_poly.pdbx_strand_id
1 'polypeptide(L)'
;MFFAGAYSAILSSASSELSKYFQNRVEGSEDFVEHVNELANPHYAFEIIFPLVCIIDSVFAAQFLLCISFGSWLNTVMKWWLLEDRPYWWVQNTSFYRDMNRPQLHQYSQTCETGPGSPSGHSAMIAMQLVLYLMWISHFMNDSDPYIWGVGRDRAPVPKTVFRHVLSVIILAGISVITYFALKFSGLDPEWSIKLAYRWCEHPDNIRVSSLPLFALVQALASLLAWALAVTPEVAKYRHYTSQRSLLLAIISTYVIVAVTKDVVKIVDKENEVLFYALLFAVLCLRAVLLIRVVPFFATFFYRNVEEDKKKKKT
;
A
#
# COMPACT_ATOMS: atom_id res chain seq x y z
N MET A 1 -1.44 14.03 -34.27
CA MET A 1 -2.47 13.29 -33.49
C MET A 1 -2.69 11.87 -34.01
N PHE A 2 -2.84 11.64 -35.32
CA PHE A 2 -3.00 10.28 -35.91
C PHE A 2 -1.85 9.29 -35.63
N PHE A 3 -0.59 9.74 -35.67
CA PHE A 3 0.56 8.88 -35.38
C PHE A 3 0.66 8.40 -33.92
N ALA A 4 0.24 9.23 -32.96
CA ALA A 4 0.22 8.86 -31.55
C ALA A 4 -0.86 7.80 -31.25
N GLY A 5 -2.04 7.93 -31.88
CA GLY A 5 -3.13 6.96 -31.73
C GLY A 5 -2.87 5.61 -32.40
N ALA A 6 -2.17 5.60 -33.55
CA ALA A 6 -1.78 4.35 -34.21
C ALA A 6 -0.71 3.59 -33.40
N TYR A 7 0.27 4.31 -32.84
CA TYR A 7 1.30 3.70 -32.01
C TYR A 7 0.74 3.15 -30.69
N SER A 8 -0.15 3.89 -30.03
CA SER A 8 -0.84 3.40 -28.84
C SER A 8 -1.70 2.16 -29.14
N ALA A 9 -2.41 2.13 -30.26
CA ALA A 9 -3.21 0.96 -30.67
C ALA A 9 -2.34 -0.28 -30.94
N ILE A 10 -1.17 -0.10 -31.56
CA ILE A 10 -0.21 -1.20 -31.78
C ILE A 10 0.31 -1.74 -30.45
N LEU A 11 0.71 -0.86 -29.52
CA LEU A 11 1.17 -1.27 -28.18
C LEU A 11 0.07 -2.01 -27.40
N SER A 12 -1.16 -1.50 -27.40
CA SER A 12 -2.30 -2.15 -26.73
C SER A 12 -2.65 -3.49 -27.38
N SER A 13 -2.53 -3.62 -28.70
CA SER A 13 -2.69 -4.92 -29.39
C SER A 13 -1.62 -5.92 -28.99
N ALA A 14 -0.34 -5.51 -28.96
CA ALA A 14 0.75 -6.35 -28.52
C ALA A 14 0.60 -6.80 -27.06
N SER A 15 0.16 -5.89 -26.17
CA SER A 15 -0.17 -6.20 -24.77
C SER A 15 -1.30 -7.24 -24.66
N SER A 16 -2.33 -7.13 -25.50
CA SER A 16 -3.47 -8.06 -25.54
C SER A 16 -3.07 -9.45 -26.04
N GLU A 17 -2.30 -9.52 -27.13
CA GLU A 17 -1.77 -10.79 -27.65
C GLU A 17 -0.80 -11.45 -26.66
N LEU A 18 0.06 -10.66 -26.00
CA LEU A 18 0.96 -11.17 -24.96
C LEU A 18 0.18 -11.73 -23.77
N SER A 19 -0.89 -11.04 -23.35
CA SER A 19 -1.78 -11.52 -22.28
C SER A 19 -2.41 -12.86 -22.65
N LYS A 20 -2.94 -12.99 -23.88
CA LYS A 20 -3.49 -14.24 -24.40
C LYS A 20 -2.44 -15.35 -24.47
N TYR A 21 -1.25 -15.04 -25.00
CA TYR A 21 -0.13 -15.98 -25.07
C TYR A 21 0.26 -16.50 -23.69
N PHE A 22 0.32 -15.62 -22.68
CA PHE A 22 0.61 -16.00 -21.31
C PHE A 22 -0.49 -16.90 -20.73
N GLN A 23 -1.77 -16.52 -20.90
CA GLN A 23 -2.92 -17.33 -20.45
C GLN A 23 -2.84 -18.76 -21.01
N ASN A 24 -2.64 -18.91 -22.32
CA ASN A 24 -2.49 -20.23 -22.94
C ASN A 24 -1.28 -21.01 -22.42
N ARG A 25 -0.20 -20.33 -21.99
CA ARG A 25 1.01 -20.98 -21.49
C ARG A 25 0.87 -21.51 -20.07
N VAL A 26 0.04 -20.85 -19.27
CA VAL A 26 -0.24 -21.20 -17.86
C VAL A 26 -1.55 -21.98 -17.69
N GLU A 27 -2.23 -22.32 -18.79
CA GLU A 27 -3.42 -23.15 -18.81
C GLU A 27 -3.20 -24.45 -18.00
N GLY A 28 -4.10 -24.74 -17.07
CA GLY A 28 -3.98 -25.84 -16.11
C GLY A 28 -3.16 -25.53 -14.84
N SER A 29 -2.57 -24.34 -14.72
CA SER A 29 -1.89 -23.84 -13.52
C SER A 29 -2.41 -22.47 -13.06
N GLU A 30 -3.63 -22.13 -13.48
CA GLU A 30 -4.29 -20.83 -13.25
C GLU A 30 -4.45 -20.54 -11.77
N ASP A 31 -4.92 -21.51 -10.98
CA ASP A 31 -5.08 -21.40 -9.52
C ASP A 31 -3.76 -21.02 -8.83
N PHE A 32 -2.64 -21.59 -9.28
CA PHE A 32 -1.32 -21.27 -8.73
C PHE A 32 -0.94 -19.81 -9.05
N VAL A 33 -1.14 -19.38 -10.30
CA VAL A 33 -0.84 -18.01 -10.72
C VAL A 33 -1.75 -17.01 -9.99
N GLU A 34 -3.03 -17.34 -9.82
CA GLU A 34 -3.98 -16.53 -9.06
C GLU A 34 -3.54 -16.41 -7.61
N HIS A 35 -3.16 -17.50 -6.95
CA HIS A 35 -2.67 -17.47 -5.57
C HIS A 35 -1.39 -16.62 -5.41
N VAL A 36 -0.45 -16.74 -6.35
CA VAL A 36 0.76 -15.89 -6.36
C VAL A 36 0.39 -14.41 -6.53
N ASN A 37 -0.57 -14.10 -7.40
CA ASN A 37 -1.04 -12.73 -7.58
C ASN A 37 -1.78 -12.20 -6.35
N GLU A 38 -2.57 -13.04 -5.68
CA GLU A 38 -3.21 -12.69 -4.41
C GLU A 38 -2.18 -12.31 -3.34
N LEU A 39 -1.07 -13.04 -3.21
CA LEU A 39 0.01 -12.70 -2.28
C LEU A 39 0.65 -11.34 -2.58
N ALA A 40 0.69 -10.94 -3.86
CA ALA A 40 1.19 -9.64 -4.30
C ALA A 40 0.19 -8.49 -4.09
N ASN A 41 -0.99 -8.75 -3.53
CA ASN A 41 -2.03 -7.75 -3.39
C ASN A 41 -1.64 -6.63 -2.40
N PRO A 42 -1.66 -5.35 -2.83
CA PRO A 42 -1.38 -4.23 -1.93
C PRO A 42 -2.26 -4.22 -0.68
N HIS A 43 -3.50 -4.70 -0.77
CA HIS A 43 -4.41 -4.80 0.35
C HIS A 43 -3.86 -5.72 1.45
N TYR A 44 -3.31 -6.88 1.10
CA TYR A 44 -2.72 -7.80 2.07
C TYR A 44 -1.43 -7.25 2.70
N ALA A 45 -0.68 -6.43 1.96
CA ALA A 45 0.49 -5.74 2.51
C ALA A 45 0.13 -4.84 3.70
N PHE A 46 -0.93 -4.04 3.59
CA PHE A 46 -1.40 -3.17 4.68
C PHE A 46 -2.19 -3.92 5.76
N GLU A 47 -3.01 -4.91 5.37
CA GLU A 47 -3.95 -5.55 6.29
C GLU A 47 -3.36 -6.69 7.10
N ILE A 48 -2.38 -7.41 6.54
CA ILE A 48 -1.86 -8.66 7.10
C ILE A 48 -0.37 -8.51 7.37
N ILE A 49 0.42 -8.21 6.32
CA ILE A 49 1.88 -8.22 6.41
C ILE A 49 2.37 -7.13 7.36
N PHE A 50 1.90 -5.89 7.21
CA PHE A 50 2.33 -4.78 8.06
C PHE A 50 2.08 -5.04 9.56
N PRO A 51 0.86 -5.43 10.01
CA PRO A 51 0.65 -5.81 11.41
C PRO A 51 1.55 -6.96 11.89
N LEU A 52 1.81 -7.98 11.06
CA LEU A 52 2.71 -9.08 11.42
C LEU A 52 4.16 -8.59 11.59
N VAL A 53 4.63 -7.72 10.70
CA VAL A 53 5.96 -7.13 10.81
C VAL A 53 6.09 -6.28 12.09
N CYS A 54 5.02 -5.58 12.51
CA CYS A 54 5.01 -4.85 13.80
C CYS A 54 5.26 -5.74 15.02
N ILE A 55 4.84 -7.01 14.98
CA ILE A 55 5.06 -7.98 16.07
C ILE A 55 6.54 -8.36 16.16
N ILE A 56 7.19 -8.54 15.01
CA ILE A 56 8.57 -9.03 14.92
C ILE A 56 9.55 -7.88 15.17
N ASP A 57 9.47 -6.83 14.36
CA ASP A 57 10.44 -5.74 14.34
C ASP A 57 9.77 -4.40 14.03
N SER A 58 9.67 -3.56 15.06
CA SER A 58 9.12 -2.21 14.96
C SER A 58 9.93 -1.23 14.09
N VAL A 59 11.24 -1.45 13.91
CA VAL A 59 12.09 -0.63 13.01
C VAL A 59 11.76 -0.98 11.59
N PHE A 60 11.81 -2.27 11.28
CA PHE A 60 11.49 -2.78 9.98
C PHE A 60 10.03 -2.46 9.62
N ALA A 61 9.09 -2.58 10.55
CA ALA A 61 7.68 -2.21 10.33
C ALA A 61 7.51 -0.75 9.91
N ALA A 62 8.28 0.18 10.51
CA ALA A 62 8.21 1.58 10.14
C ALA A 62 8.81 1.84 8.74
N GLN A 63 9.92 1.19 8.40
CA GLN A 63 10.51 1.26 7.06
C GLN A 63 9.59 0.65 6.00
N PHE A 64 9.00 -0.49 6.33
CA PHE A 64 8.02 -1.20 5.53
C PHE A 64 6.81 -0.32 5.24
N LEU A 65 6.18 0.26 6.27
CA LEU A 65 5.03 1.15 6.10
C LEU A 65 5.36 2.34 5.19
N LEU A 66 6.51 2.98 5.37
CA LEU A 66 6.92 4.11 4.53
C LEU A 66 7.01 3.71 3.06
N CYS A 67 7.71 2.62 2.77
CA CYS A 67 7.96 2.16 1.41
C CYS A 67 6.65 1.76 0.70
N ILE A 68 5.83 0.92 1.34
CA ILE A 68 4.57 0.47 0.72
C ILE A 68 3.59 1.64 0.53
N SER A 69 3.57 2.60 1.46
CA SER A 69 2.67 3.75 1.38
C SER A 69 3.10 4.74 0.31
N PHE A 70 4.38 5.10 0.27
CA PHE A 70 4.91 5.97 -0.78
C PHE A 70 4.80 5.32 -2.15
N GLY A 71 5.11 4.02 -2.27
CA GLY A 71 4.99 3.29 -3.52
C GLY A 71 3.55 3.15 -4.00
N SER A 72 2.60 2.90 -3.09
CA SER A 72 1.17 2.88 -3.42
C SER A 72 0.66 4.25 -3.87
N TRP A 73 1.09 5.33 -3.20
CA TRP A 73 0.81 6.71 -3.62
C TRP A 73 1.36 6.98 -5.03
N LEU A 74 2.64 6.67 -5.26
CA LEU A 74 3.30 6.89 -6.55
C LEU A 74 2.65 6.08 -7.66
N ASN A 75 2.31 4.80 -7.40
CA ASN A 75 1.60 3.94 -8.34
C ASN A 75 0.26 4.55 -8.74
N THR A 76 -0.50 5.06 -7.77
CA THR A 76 -1.82 5.67 -8.02
C THR A 76 -1.69 6.97 -8.83
N VAL A 77 -0.75 7.85 -8.48
CA VAL A 77 -0.49 9.09 -9.24
C VAL A 77 -0.04 8.78 -10.67
N MET A 78 0.86 7.81 -10.85
CA MET A 78 1.31 7.39 -12.18
C MET A 78 0.17 6.80 -13.01
N LYS A 79 -0.74 6.02 -12.41
CA LYS A 79 -1.95 5.52 -13.09
C LYS A 79 -2.83 6.66 -13.61
N TRP A 80 -2.98 7.73 -12.83
CA TRP A 80 -3.70 8.93 -13.24
C TRP A 80 -2.98 9.74 -14.31
N TRP A 81 -1.65 9.68 -14.40
CA TRP A 81 -0.89 10.33 -15.47
C TRP A 81 -0.89 9.53 -16.77
N LEU A 82 -0.80 8.20 -16.71
CA LEU A 82 -0.68 7.35 -17.90
C LEU A 82 -2.03 7.00 -18.53
N LEU A 83 -3.10 6.90 -17.72
CA LEU A 83 -4.47 6.65 -18.19
C LEU A 83 -4.59 5.45 -19.16
N GLU A 84 -3.82 4.39 -18.91
CA GLU A 84 -3.79 3.23 -19.79
C GLU A 84 -4.98 2.29 -19.54
N ASP A 85 -5.67 1.92 -20.61
CA ASP A 85 -6.71 0.89 -20.60
C ASP A 85 -6.15 -0.46 -20.19
N ARG A 86 -6.93 -1.24 -19.43
CA ARG A 86 -6.61 -2.66 -19.24
C ARG A 86 -6.81 -3.42 -20.55
N PRO A 87 -6.00 -4.46 -20.84
CA PRO A 87 -6.12 -5.24 -22.08
C PRO A 87 -7.54 -5.74 -22.35
N TYR A 88 -8.23 -6.28 -21.34
CA TYR A 88 -9.59 -6.79 -21.50
C TYR A 88 -10.66 -5.69 -21.73
N TRP A 89 -10.44 -4.46 -21.27
CA TRP A 89 -11.28 -3.31 -21.63
C TRP A 89 -11.03 -2.87 -23.06
N TRP A 90 -9.74 -2.74 -23.40
CA TRP A 90 -9.30 -2.20 -24.67
C TRP A 90 -9.72 -3.10 -25.83
N VAL A 91 -9.51 -4.41 -25.70
CA VAL A 91 -9.92 -5.41 -26.70
C VAL A 91 -11.41 -5.32 -27.00
N GLN A 92 -12.24 -4.97 -26.02
CA GLN A 92 -13.70 -4.85 -26.19
C GLN A 92 -14.13 -3.55 -26.89
N ASN A 93 -13.46 -2.44 -26.58
CA ASN A 93 -13.83 -1.13 -27.11
C ASN A 93 -13.17 -0.80 -28.46
N THR A 94 -12.05 -1.43 -28.79
CA THR A 94 -11.24 -1.05 -29.94
C THR A 94 -11.89 -1.43 -31.28
N SER A 95 -11.73 -0.57 -32.28
CA SER A 95 -12.06 -0.90 -33.69
C SER A 95 -10.88 -1.51 -34.44
N PHE A 96 -9.75 -1.75 -33.75
CA PHE A 96 -8.51 -2.26 -34.35
C PHE A 96 -8.66 -3.69 -34.88
N TYR A 97 -9.36 -4.54 -34.13
CA TYR A 97 -9.66 -5.91 -34.55
C TYR A 97 -10.99 -5.95 -35.31
N ARG A 98 -11.03 -6.70 -36.42
CA ARG A 98 -12.29 -7.20 -36.98
C ARG A 98 -12.82 -8.31 -36.07
N ASP A 99 -14.14 -8.42 -35.93
CA ASP A 99 -14.79 -9.28 -34.91
C ASP A 99 -14.25 -10.72 -34.86
N MET A 100 -13.91 -11.31 -36.01
CA MET A 100 -13.37 -12.67 -36.12
C MET A 100 -11.93 -12.83 -35.57
N ASN A 101 -11.15 -11.76 -35.50
CA ASN A 101 -9.73 -11.79 -35.10
C ASN A 101 -9.51 -11.23 -33.69
N ARG A 102 -10.59 -10.96 -32.93
CA ARG A 102 -10.49 -10.39 -31.60
C ARG A 102 -9.97 -11.44 -30.60
N PRO A 103 -8.88 -11.17 -29.85
CA PRO A 103 -8.41 -12.10 -28.84
C PRO A 103 -9.45 -12.23 -27.72
N GLN A 104 -9.78 -13.46 -27.33
CA GLN A 104 -10.57 -13.74 -26.14
C GLN A 104 -9.61 -13.85 -24.96
N LEU A 105 -9.82 -13.01 -23.94
CA LEU A 105 -9.03 -13.00 -22.71
C LEU A 105 -9.90 -13.53 -21.57
N HIS A 106 -9.39 -14.51 -20.84
CA HIS A 106 -10.05 -15.04 -19.65
C HIS A 106 -9.91 -14.03 -18.49
N GLN A 107 -10.99 -13.87 -17.72
CA GLN A 107 -11.00 -13.02 -16.53
C GLN A 107 -11.05 -13.90 -15.27
N TYR A 108 -10.26 -13.53 -14.26
CA TYR A 108 -10.19 -14.19 -12.96
C TYR A 108 -10.66 -13.24 -11.86
N SER A 109 -10.77 -13.72 -10.62
CA SER A 109 -11.30 -12.92 -9.50
C SER A 109 -10.50 -11.62 -9.28
N GLN A 110 -9.19 -11.67 -9.48
CA GLN A 110 -8.28 -10.54 -9.34
C GLN A 110 -8.18 -9.65 -10.59
N THR A 111 -8.74 -10.07 -11.74
CA THR A 111 -8.68 -9.31 -13.01
C THR A 111 -9.58 -8.06 -12.97
N CYS A 112 -10.70 -8.16 -12.24
CA CYS A 112 -11.70 -7.11 -12.08
C CYS A 112 -11.30 -6.03 -11.07
N GLU A 113 -10.19 -5.34 -11.33
CA GLU A 113 -9.78 -4.15 -10.60
C GLU A 113 -10.29 -2.87 -11.27
N THR A 114 -10.53 -1.84 -10.45
CA THR A 114 -11.13 -0.56 -10.90
C THR A 114 -10.12 0.51 -11.31
N GLY A 115 -8.82 0.29 -11.09
CA GLY A 115 -7.77 1.23 -11.46
C GLY A 115 -7.19 0.97 -12.87
N PRO A 116 -6.57 1.99 -13.51
CA PRO A 116 -5.84 1.83 -14.77
C PRO A 116 -4.79 0.71 -14.73
N GLY A 117 -4.47 0.17 -15.90
CA GLY A 117 -3.60 -1.01 -16.02
C GLY A 117 -2.13 -0.75 -15.69
N SER A 118 -1.66 0.47 -15.90
CA SER A 118 -0.23 0.81 -15.84
C SER A 118 0.07 2.00 -14.94
N PRO A 119 1.10 1.91 -14.08
CA PRO A 119 1.92 0.74 -13.78
C PRO A 119 1.19 -0.30 -12.90
N SER A 120 1.56 -1.58 -13.00
CA SER A 120 0.98 -2.66 -12.17
C SER A 120 1.25 -2.46 -10.67
N GLY A 121 0.18 -2.38 -9.88
CA GLY A 121 0.27 -2.22 -8.42
C GLY A 121 0.79 -3.48 -7.72
N HIS A 122 0.38 -4.65 -8.17
CA HIS A 122 0.82 -5.95 -7.64
C HIS A 122 2.34 -6.15 -7.87
N SER A 123 2.81 -5.86 -9.08
CA SER A 123 4.24 -5.98 -9.44
C SER A 123 5.11 -4.97 -8.70
N ALA A 124 4.67 -3.72 -8.58
CA ALA A 124 5.37 -2.73 -7.78
C ALA A 124 5.44 -3.13 -6.30
N MET A 125 4.32 -3.65 -5.77
CA MET A 125 4.23 -4.08 -4.37
C MET A 125 5.21 -5.21 -4.05
N ILE A 126 5.23 -6.29 -4.84
CA ILE A 126 6.12 -7.42 -4.58
C ILE A 126 7.60 -7.02 -4.70
N ALA A 127 7.95 -6.16 -5.65
CA ALA A 127 9.31 -5.66 -5.81
C ALA A 127 9.77 -4.87 -4.58
N MET A 128 8.93 -3.96 -4.07
CA MET A 128 9.23 -3.20 -2.85
C MET A 128 9.40 -4.11 -1.63
N GLN A 129 8.51 -5.08 -1.45
CA GLN A 129 8.59 -6.04 -0.35
C GLN A 129 9.87 -6.87 -0.42
N LEU A 130 10.20 -7.43 -1.58
CA LEU A 130 11.42 -8.23 -1.79
C LEU A 130 12.68 -7.43 -1.45
N VAL A 131 12.81 -6.21 -1.96
CA VAL A 131 13.97 -5.36 -1.67
C VAL A 131 14.09 -5.10 -0.17
N LEU A 132 12.99 -4.78 0.50
CA LEU A 132 12.98 -4.55 1.94
C LEU A 132 13.35 -5.80 2.75
N TYR A 133 12.79 -6.97 2.42
CA TYR A 133 13.15 -8.20 3.11
C TYR A 133 14.61 -8.57 2.90
N LEU A 134 15.15 -8.39 1.68
CA LEU A 134 16.58 -8.61 1.41
C LEU A 134 17.45 -7.64 2.21
N MET A 135 17.08 -6.36 2.28
CA MET A 135 17.78 -5.38 3.10
C MET A 135 17.72 -5.71 4.59
N TRP A 136 16.56 -6.17 5.08
CA TRP A 136 16.39 -6.56 6.47
C TRP A 136 17.14 -7.83 6.83
N ILE A 137 17.09 -8.88 5.99
CA ILE A 137 17.88 -10.10 6.14
C ILE A 137 19.37 -9.78 6.10
N SER A 138 19.81 -8.93 5.15
CA SER A 138 21.19 -8.48 5.08
C SER A 138 21.59 -7.76 6.36
N HIS A 139 20.77 -6.86 6.90
CA HIS A 139 21.03 -6.21 8.17
C HIS A 139 21.08 -7.21 9.34
N PHE A 140 20.13 -8.14 9.42
CA PHE A 140 20.05 -9.13 10.48
C PHE A 140 21.23 -10.12 10.45
N MET A 141 21.67 -10.53 9.26
CA MET A 141 22.80 -11.45 9.06
C MET A 141 24.16 -10.75 9.19
N ASN A 142 24.24 -9.45 8.86
CA ASN A 142 25.47 -8.66 8.86
C ASN A 142 25.65 -7.85 10.15
N ASP A 143 24.90 -8.15 11.21
CA ASP A 143 25.12 -7.57 12.54
C ASP A 143 26.42 -8.14 13.15
N SER A 144 27.53 -7.57 12.69
CA SER A 144 28.84 -7.48 13.33
C SER A 144 29.37 -6.04 13.16
N ASP A 145 28.63 -5.00 13.57
CA ASP A 145 29.20 -3.79 14.21
C ASP A 145 28.16 -2.70 14.59
N PRO A 146 28.37 -1.91 15.66
CA PRO A 146 27.40 -1.09 16.37
C PRO A 146 27.21 0.36 15.84
N TYR A 147 27.42 0.63 14.54
CA TYR A 147 27.47 2.01 14.02
C TYR A 147 26.44 2.39 12.96
N ILE A 148 25.47 1.54 12.66
CA ILE A 148 24.36 1.90 11.77
C ILE A 148 23.36 2.71 12.60
N TRP A 149 23.42 4.04 12.45
CA TRP A 149 22.77 5.16 13.19
C TRP A 149 23.67 5.97 14.13
N GLY A 150 25.00 5.88 14.01
CA GLY A 150 25.95 6.74 14.73
C GLY A 150 26.30 8.09 14.07
N VAL A 151 25.58 8.55 13.03
CA VAL A 151 25.86 9.84 12.37
C VAL A 151 24.57 10.58 12.03
N GLY A 152 23.97 11.18 13.05
CA GLY A 152 23.08 12.32 12.93
C GLY A 152 23.56 13.37 13.92
N ARG A 153 24.55 14.17 13.53
CA ARG A 153 25.22 15.15 14.41
C ARG A 153 24.37 16.39 14.73
N ASP A 154 23.08 16.38 14.39
CA ASP A 154 22.13 17.41 14.78
C ASP A 154 20.89 16.78 15.40
N ARG A 155 20.74 16.96 16.72
CA ARG A 155 19.45 16.76 17.40
C ARG A 155 18.52 17.90 17.00
N ALA A 156 17.98 17.85 15.79
CA ALA A 156 16.86 18.72 15.44
C ALA A 156 15.75 18.45 16.48
N PRO A 157 15.16 19.50 17.09
CA PRO A 157 14.12 19.30 18.09
C PRO A 157 12.96 18.52 17.46
N VAL A 158 12.50 17.48 18.17
CA VAL A 158 11.39 16.58 17.77
C VAL A 158 10.24 17.29 17.04
N PRO A 159 9.71 18.43 17.53
CA PRO A 159 8.63 19.14 16.84
C PRO A 159 9.02 19.63 15.44
N LYS A 160 10.26 20.08 15.21
CA LYS A 160 10.72 20.53 13.88
C LYS A 160 10.83 19.38 12.89
N THR A 161 11.26 18.20 13.34
CA THR A 161 11.36 17.00 12.50
C THR A 161 9.97 16.46 12.14
N VAL A 162 9.06 16.36 13.10
CA VAL A 162 7.66 15.98 12.84
C VAL A 162 7.00 16.97 11.89
N PHE A 163 7.20 18.28 12.11
CA PHE A 163 6.68 19.32 11.22
C PHE A 163 7.15 19.13 9.78
N ARG A 164 8.44 18.84 9.55
CA ARG A 164 8.97 18.57 8.19
C ARG A 164 8.33 17.35 7.54
N HIS A 165 8.16 16.25 8.27
CA HIS A 165 7.51 15.05 7.73
C HIS A 165 6.03 15.31 7.43
N VAL A 166 5.30 15.95 8.36
CA VAL A 166 3.90 16.35 8.13
C VAL A 166 3.78 17.27 6.93
N LEU A 167 4.67 18.26 6.79
CA LEU A 167 4.72 19.14 5.62
C LEU A 167 4.95 18.36 4.32
N SER A 168 5.85 17.37 4.30
CA SER A 168 6.02 16.52 3.12
C SER A 168 4.76 15.73 2.77
N VAL A 169 4.03 15.22 3.76
CA VAL A 169 2.75 14.52 3.53
C VAL A 169 1.68 15.46 3.00
N ILE A 170 1.61 16.70 3.51
CA ILE A 170 0.72 17.75 2.99
C ILE A 170 1.05 18.07 1.54
N ILE A 171 2.33 18.17 1.18
CA ILE A 171 2.76 18.39 -0.22
C ILE A 171 2.33 17.22 -1.11
N LEU A 172 2.54 15.97 -0.69
CA LEU A 172 2.11 14.79 -1.45
C LEU A 172 0.59 14.75 -1.63
N ALA A 173 -0.18 15.06 -0.59
CA ALA A 173 -1.63 15.20 -0.68
C ALA A 173 -2.04 16.31 -1.65
N GLY A 174 -1.34 17.46 -1.60
CA GLY A 174 -1.53 18.57 -2.53
C GLY A 174 -1.28 18.17 -3.98
N ILE A 175 -0.20 17.43 -4.28
CA ILE A 175 0.09 16.90 -5.62
C ILE A 175 -1.06 16.01 -6.11
N SER A 176 -1.60 15.16 -5.24
CA SER A 176 -2.72 14.28 -5.59
C SER A 176 -4.00 15.06 -5.89
N VAL A 177 -4.33 16.07 -5.08
CA VAL A 177 -5.48 16.96 -5.30
C VAL A 177 -5.32 17.74 -6.61
N ILE A 178 -4.13 18.32 -6.84
CA ILE A 178 -3.82 19.04 -8.08
C ILE A 178 -3.97 18.12 -9.29
N THR A 179 -3.45 16.89 -9.22
CA THR A 179 -3.56 15.90 -10.31
C THR A 179 -5.01 15.56 -10.60
N TYR A 180 -5.82 15.31 -9.56
CA TYR A 180 -7.25 15.01 -9.71
C TYR A 180 -8.00 16.16 -10.40
N PHE A 181 -7.82 17.40 -9.93
CA PHE A 181 -8.49 18.55 -10.55
C PHE A 181 -7.94 18.88 -11.94
N ALA A 182 -6.64 18.70 -12.20
CA ALA A 182 -6.06 18.89 -13.52
C ALA A 182 -6.67 17.95 -14.56
N LEU A 183 -6.91 16.68 -14.21
CA LEU A 183 -7.63 15.73 -15.06
C LEU A 183 -9.06 16.23 -15.33
N LYS A 184 -9.78 16.62 -14.28
CA LYS A 184 -11.15 17.13 -14.39
C LYS A 184 -11.26 18.37 -15.29
N PHE A 185 -10.32 19.32 -15.15
CA PHE A 185 -10.24 20.51 -16.01
C PHE A 185 -9.88 20.18 -17.46
N SER A 186 -9.13 19.10 -17.68
CA SER A 186 -8.79 18.59 -19.02
C SER A 186 -9.94 17.80 -19.67
N GLY A 187 -11.10 17.71 -19.01
CA GLY A 187 -12.26 16.93 -19.48
C GLY A 187 -12.09 15.42 -19.29
N LEU A 188 -11.07 14.98 -18.56
CA LEU A 188 -10.82 13.57 -18.25
C LEU A 188 -11.44 13.25 -16.89
N ASP A 189 -12.42 12.34 -16.88
CA ASP A 189 -13.07 11.89 -15.66
C ASP A 189 -12.11 10.97 -14.86
N PRO A 190 -11.65 11.31 -13.64
CA PRO A 190 -10.74 10.45 -12.86
C PRO A 190 -11.33 9.08 -12.51
N GLU A 191 -12.65 8.94 -12.58
CA GLU A 191 -13.40 7.73 -12.28
C GLU A 191 -13.76 6.92 -13.53
N TRP A 192 -13.26 7.33 -14.70
CA TRP A 192 -13.52 6.66 -15.97
C TRP A 192 -13.21 5.15 -15.91
N SER A 193 -12.14 4.77 -15.22
CA SER A 193 -11.70 3.38 -15.08
C SER A 193 -12.65 2.54 -14.22
N ILE A 194 -13.35 3.16 -13.26
CA ILE A 194 -14.37 2.48 -12.45
C ILE A 194 -15.54 2.08 -13.35
N LYS A 195 -16.03 3.01 -14.18
CA LYS A 195 -17.13 2.75 -15.13
C LYS A 195 -16.76 1.64 -16.11
N LEU A 196 -15.51 1.62 -16.57
CA LEU A 196 -15.02 0.60 -17.50
C LEU A 196 -14.87 -0.78 -16.84
N ALA A 197 -14.42 -0.81 -15.58
CA ALA A 197 -14.35 -2.04 -14.79
C ALA A 197 -15.74 -2.65 -14.58
N TYR A 198 -16.74 -1.87 -14.15
CA TYR A 198 -18.12 -2.37 -13.98
C TYR A 198 -18.78 -2.79 -15.30
N ARG A 199 -18.39 -2.19 -16.42
CA ARG A 199 -18.96 -2.51 -17.73
C ARG A 199 -18.44 -3.82 -18.31
N TRP A 200 -17.16 -4.13 -18.11
CA TRP A 200 -16.48 -5.22 -18.82
C TRP A 200 -16.01 -6.37 -17.91
N CYS A 201 -16.13 -6.22 -16.59
CA CYS A 201 -15.89 -7.32 -15.67
C CYS A 201 -16.97 -8.40 -15.83
N GLU A 202 -16.55 -9.66 -15.96
CA GLU A 202 -17.45 -10.80 -16.09
C GLU A 202 -18.30 -11.04 -14.83
N HIS A 203 -17.70 -10.84 -13.65
CA HIS A 203 -18.34 -11.00 -12.35
C HIS A 203 -18.21 -9.72 -11.51
N PRO A 204 -19.18 -8.79 -11.57
CA PRO A 204 -19.08 -7.50 -10.88
C PRO A 204 -18.96 -7.63 -9.35
N ASP A 205 -19.37 -8.76 -8.77
CA ASP A 205 -19.20 -9.08 -7.35
C ASP A 205 -17.72 -9.21 -6.94
N ASN A 206 -16.83 -9.47 -7.89
CA ASN A 206 -15.39 -9.54 -7.65
C ASN A 206 -14.74 -8.15 -7.52
N ILE A 207 -15.47 -7.07 -7.83
CA ILE A 207 -14.97 -5.71 -7.72
C ILE A 207 -14.90 -5.30 -6.25
N ARG A 208 -13.67 -5.24 -5.74
CA ARG A 208 -13.40 -4.84 -4.35
C ARG A 208 -13.32 -3.32 -4.22
N VAL A 209 -13.93 -2.78 -3.17
CA VAL A 209 -13.83 -1.35 -2.78
C VAL A 209 -12.38 -0.93 -2.55
N SER A 210 -11.53 -1.85 -2.05
CA SER A 210 -10.11 -1.58 -1.83
C SER A 210 -9.30 -1.40 -3.12
N SER A 211 -9.85 -1.78 -4.28
CA SER A 211 -9.22 -1.57 -5.59
C SER A 211 -9.45 -0.17 -6.15
N LEU A 212 -10.35 0.63 -5.55
CA LEU A 212 -10.68 1.97 -6.00
C LEU A 212 -9.45 2.89 -5.93
N PRO A 213 -9.14 3.65 -7.00
CA PRO A 213 -7.99 4.56 -7.00
C PRO A 213 -7.98 5.54 -5.83
N LEU A 214 -9.15 6.11 -5.52
CA LEU A 214 -9.29 7.05 -4.41
C LEU A 214 -9.10 6.37 -3.04
N PHE A 215 -9.57 5.13 -2.87
CA PHE A 215 -9.35 4.35 -1.65
C PHE A 215 -7.85 4.10 -1.44
N ALA A 216 -7.14 3.63 -2.46
CA ALA A 216 -5.70 3.36 -2.40
C ALA A 216 -4.91 4.64 -2.05
N LEU A 217 -5.31 5.78 -2.62
CA LEU A 217 -4.70 7.06 -2.33
C LEU A 217 -4.92 7.50 -0.87
N VAL A 218 -6.16 7.41 -0.38
CA VAL A 218 -6.51 7.74 1.02
C VAL A 218 -5.75 6.85 1.99
N GLN A 219 -5.68 5.54 1.72
CA GLN A 219 -4.94 4.58 2.54
C GLN A 219 -3.43 4.90 2.58
N ALA A 220 -2.83 5.24 1.44
CA ALA A 220 -1.42 5.60 1.33
C ALA A 220 -1.10 6.88 2.10
N LEU A 221 -1.90 7.95 1.91
CA LEU A 221 -1.71 9.22 2.60
C LEU A 221 -1.93 9.11 4.11
N ALA A 222 -2.94 8.35 4.54
CA ALA A 222 -3.21 8.09 5.96
C ALA A 222 -2.04 7.34 6.62
N SER A 223 -1.47 6.36 5.92
CA SER A 223 -0.32 5.59 6.40
C SER A 223 0.97 6.41 6.43
N LEU A 224 1.18 7.30 5.46
CA LEU A 224 2.30 8.26 5.45
C LEU A 224 2.18 9.28 6.59
N LEU A 225 0.98 9.79 6.83
CA LEU A 225 0.73 10.68 7.98
C LEU A 225 0.98 9.95 9.30
N ALA A 226 0.47 8.72 9.42
CA ALA A 226 0.71 7.89 10.58
C ALA A 226 2.21 7.64 10.81
N TRP A 227 2.96 7.35 9.75
CA TRP A 227 4.41 7.22 9.81
C TRP A 227 5.08 8.51 10.30
N ALA A 228 4.71 9.66 9.71
CA ALA A 228 5.25 10.97 10.08
C ALA A 228 4.99 11.34 11.55
N LEU A 229 3.82 10.99 12.08
CA LEU A 229 3.44 11.21 13.47
C LEU A 229 4.09 10.19 14.41
N ALA A 230 4.17 8.92 14.01
CA ALA A 230 4.60 7.83 14.88
C ALA A 230 6.13 7.68 14.98
N VAL A 231 6.88 8.10 13.95
CA VAL A 231 8.33 7.95 13.85
C VAL A 231 9.02 9.21 14.38
N THR A 232 9.17 9.28 15.71
CA THR A 232 9.90 10.36 16.38
C THR A 232 11.21 9.86 17.02
N PRO A 233 12.23 10.71 17.20
CA PRO A 233 13.49 10.33 17.86
C PRO A 233 13.30 9.73 19.26
N GLU A 234 12.33 10.26 20.02
CA GLU A 234 11.92 9.73 21.34
C GLU A 234 11.40 8.29 21.27
N VAL A 235 10.73 7.93 20.18
CA VAL A 235 10.16 6.60 19.96
C VAL A 235 11.21 5.64 19.39
N ALA A 236 12.25 6.15 18.73
CA ALA A 236 13.37 5.36 18.22
C ALA A 236 14.09 4.59 19.34
N LYS A 237 14.16 5.16 20.55
CA LYS A 237 14.77 4.51 21.73
C LYS A 237 14.14 3.14 22.04
N TYR A 238 12.85 2.97 21.81
CA TYR A 238 12.13 1.71 22.08
C TYR A 238 12.16 0.74 20.90
N ARG A 239 12.59 1.23 19.74
CA ARG A 239 12.48 0.55 18.46
C ARG A 239 13.59 -0.49 18.25
N HIS A 240 14.80 -0.21 18.76
CA HIS A 240 15.99 -1.04 18.58
C HIS A 240 16.15 -2.18 19.60
N TYR A 241 15.32 -2.25 20.64
CA TYR A 241 15.38 -3.34 21.63
C TYR A 241 14.54 -4.54 21.19
N THR A 242 15.07 -5.37 20.30
CA THR A 242 14.41 -6.62 19.84
C THR A 242 14.58 -7.77 20.83
N SER A 243 15.63 -7.78 21.66
CA SER A 243 15.98 -8.90 22.55
C SER A 243 15.08 -9.06 23.79
N GLN A 244 14.47 -7.99 24.31
CA GLN A 244 13.65 -8.02 25.53
C GLN A 244 12.18 -7.65 25.25
N ARG A 245 11.47 -8.54 24.55
CA ARG A 245 10.07 -8.34 24.13
C ARG A 245 9.22 -9.58 24.43
N SER A 246 8.00 -9.35 24.91
CA SER A 246 6.96 -10.38 25.02
C SER A 246 6.20 -10.49 23.70
N LEU A 247 6.44 -11.58 22.96
CA LEU A 247 5.72 -11.88 21.71
C LEU A 247 4.21 -12.00 21.95
N LEU A 248 3.80 -12.58 23.07
CA LEU A 248 2.38 -12.77 23.41
C LEU A 248 1.63 -11.43 23.51
N LEU A 249 2.20 -10.46 24.24
CA LEU A 249 1.60 -9.13 24.36
C LEU A 249 1.57 -8.38 23.03
N ALA A 250 2.60 -8.55 22.19
CA ALA A 250 2.64 -7.97 20.86
C ALA A 250 1.53 -8.56 19.96
N ILE A 251 1.32 -9.87 19.98
CA ILE A 251 0.25 -10.55 19.22
C ILE A 251 -1.13 -10.08 19.71
N ILE A 252 -1.38 -10.09 21.01
CA ILE A 252 -2.69 -9.69 21.58
C ILE A 252 -3.00 -8.23 21.24
N SER A 253 -2.05 -7.31 21.49
CA SER A 253 -2.26 -5.89 21.19
C SER A 253 -2.48 -5.64 19.69
N THR A 254 -1.72 -6.31 18.83
CA THR A 254 -1.88 -6.21 17.36
C THR A 254 -3.25 -6.72 16.93
N TYR A 255 -3.68 -7.89 17.41
CA TYR A 255 -4.99 -8.46 17.08
C TYR A 255 -6.13 -7.53 17.49
N VAL A 256 -6.09 -7.01 18.72
CA VAL A 256 -7.12 -6.08 19.22
C VAL A 256 -7.17 -4.81 18.36
N ILE A 257 -6.03 -4.20 18.04
CA ILE A 257 -5.98 -3.00 17.20
C ILE A 257 -6.58 -3.28 15.82
N VAL A 258 -6.18 -4.38 15.18
CA VAL A 258 -6.68 -4.75 13.84
C VAL A 258 -8.17 -5.08 13.87
N ALA A 259 -8.66 -5.84 14.85
CA ALA A 259 -10.06 -6.21 14.96
C ALA A 259 -10.95 -4.97 15.17
N VAL A 260 -10.61 -4.13 16.15
CA VAL A 260 -11.38 -2.91 16.46
C VAL A 260 -11.40 -1.97 15.25
N THR A 261 -10.26 -1.72 14.62
CA THR A 261 -10.21 -0.81 13.47
C THR A 261 -10.97 -1.36 12.27
N LYS A 262 -10.95 -2.68 12.03
CA LYS A 262 -11.78 -3.31 10.99
C LYS A 262 -13.27 -3.14 11.27
N ASP A 263 -13.71 -3.31 12.51
CA ASP A 263 -15.11 -3.16 12.86
C ASP A 263 -15.57 -1.70 12.76
N VAL A 264 -14.72 -0.75 13.13
CA VAL A 264 -15.00 0.68 12.93
C VAL A 264 -15.18 1.00 11.44
N VAL A 265 -14.31 0.50 10.55
CA VAL A 265 -14.44 0.73 9.09
C VAL A 265 -15.75 0.17 8.54
N LYS A 266 -16.25 -0.96 9.06
CA LYS A 266 -17.54 -1.54 8.63
C LYS A 266 -18.74 -0.69 9.02
N ILE A 267 -18.64 0.05 10.12
CA ILE A 267 -19.72 0.91 10.65
C ILE A 267 -19.81 2.24 9.89
N VAL A 268 -18.72 2.65 9.20
CA VAL A 268 -18.71 3.91 8.44
C VAL A 268 -19.77 3.87 7.34
N ASP A 269 -20.68 4.84 7.41
CA ASP A 269 -21.73 5.05 6.41
C ASP A 269 -21.12 5.35 5.03
N LYS A 270 -21.71 4.75 4.00
CA LYS A 270 -21.27 4.83 2.61
C LYS A 270 -22.14 5.77 1.76
N GLU A 271 -23.22 6.32 2.31
CA GLU A 271 -24.11 7.22 1.58
C GLU A 271 -23.44 8.56 1.25
N ASN A 272 -22.64 9.09 2.18
CA ASN A 272 -21.88 10.32 1.96
C ASN A 272 -20.40 10.01 1.68
N GLU A 273 -20.02 10.07 0.40
CA GLU A 273 -18.67 9.77 -0.07
C GLU A 273 -17.58 10.57 0.65
N VAL A 274 -17.80 11.88 0.88
CA VAL A 274 -16.81 12.75 1.53
C VAL A 274 -16.61 12.33 2.99
N LEU A 275 -17.71 12.07 3.69
CA LEU A 275 -17.66 11.60 5.08
C LEU A 275 -17.01 10.21 5.17
N PHE A 276 -17.35 9.32 4.25
CA PHE A 276 -16.77 7.98 4.15
C PHE A 276 -15.24 8.06 4.03
N TYR A 277 -14.71 8.81 3.06
CA TYR A 277 -13.26 8.93 2.87
C TYR A 277 -12.55 9.68 4.00
N ALA A 278 -13.19 10.68 4.62
CA ALA A 278 -12.62 11.40 5.76
C ALA A 278 -12.50 10.49 7.01
N LEU A 279 -13.55 9.73 7.32
CA LEU A 279 -13.53 8.76 8.43
C LEU A 279 -12.58 7.60 8.14
N LEU A 280 -12.57 7.09 6.92
CA LEU A 280 -11.62 6.08 6.47
C LEU A 280 -10.18 6.56 6.67
N PHE A 281 -9.85 7.78 6.23
CA PHE A 281 -8.53 8.38 6.43
C PHE A 281 -8.14 8.41 7.92
N ALA A 282 -9.05 8.89 8.77
CA ALA A 282 -8.81 8.99 10.21
C ALA A 282 -8.57 7.62 10.85
N VAL A 283 -9.40 6.62 10.53
CA VAL A 283 -9.30 5.26 11.10
C VAL A 283 -8.04 4.55 10.63
N LEU A 284 -7.69 4.65 9.34
CA LEU A 284 -6.46 4.04 8.80
C LEU A 284 -5.20 4.71 9.36
N CYS A 285 -5.21 6.04 9.50
CA CYS A 285 -4.12 6.77 10.14
C CYS A 285 -3.96 6.35 11.61
N LEU A 286 -5.07 6.30 12.35
CA LEU A 286 -5.06 5.86 13.75
C LEU A 286 -4.54 4.44 13.89
N ARG A 287 -5.01 3.51 13.04
CA ARG A 287 -4.55 2.12 13.03
C ARG A 287 -3.02 2.03 12.90
N ALA A 288 -2.45 2.70 11.91
CA ALA A 288 -1.01 2.66 11.68
C ALA A 288 -0.20 3.33 12.83
N VAL A 289 -0.71 4.42 13.41
CA VAL A 289 -0.10 5.03 14.61
C VAL A 289 -0.12 4.07 15.80
N LEU A 290 -1.27 3.43 16.05
CA LEU A 290 -1.43 2.46 17.14
C LEU A 290 -0.48 1.27 16.94
N LEU A 291 -0.41 0.71 15.73
CA LEU A 291 0.49 -0.42 15.44
C LEU A 291 1.96 -0.05 15.66
N ILE A 292 2.40 1.12 15.23
CA ILE A 292 3.82 1.54 15.38
C ILE A 292 4.17 1.93 16.82
N ARG A 293 3.23 2.48 17.60
CA ARG A 293 3.52 3.00 18.96
C ARG A 293 3.09 2.08 20.09
N VAL A 294 1.87 1.56 20.01
CA VAL A 294 1.23 0.83 21.11
C VAL A 294 1.75 -0.61 21.18
N VAL A 295 1.95 -1.27 20.04
CA VAL A 295 2.47 -2.65 20.01
C VAL A 295 3.86 -2.76 20.65
N PRO A 296 4.87 -1.93 20.29
CA PRO A 296 6.19 -2.02 20.92
C PRO A 296 6.18 -1.62 22.40
N PHE A 297 5.28 -0.69 22.77
CA PHE A 297 5.10 -0.28 24.16
C PHE A 297 4.61 -1.45 25.04
N PHE A 298 3.56 -2.15 24.61
CA PHE A 298 3.07 -3.32 25.35
C PHE A 298 4.05 -4.49 25.30
N ALA A 299 4.71 -4.72 24.16
CA ALA A 299 5.70 -5.78 24.03
C ALA A 299 6.86 -5.66 25.04
N THR A 300 7.25 -4.43 25.40
CA THR A 300 8.36 -4.16 26.33
C THR A 300 7.91 -3.92 27.78
N PHE A 301 6.60 -3.93 28.05
CA PHE A 301 6.00 -3.55 29.34
C PHE A 301 6.62 -4.28 30.54
N PHE A 302 6.72 -5.61 30.49
CA PHE A 302 7.27 -6.40 31.60
C PHE A 302 8.75 -6.15 31.84
N TYR A 303 9.54 -6.06 30.77
CA TYR A 303 10.99 -5.84 30.87
C TYR A 303 11.32 -4.46 31.42
N ARG A 304 10.51 -3.44 31.06
CA ARG A 304 10.66 -2.09 31.57
C ARG A 304 10.46 -2.02 33.09
N ASN A 305 9.42 -2.67 33.60
CA ASN A 305 9.15 -2.69 35.04
C ASN A 305 10.30 -3.36 35.82
N VAL A 306 10.85 -4.46 35.28
CA VAL A 306 12.01 -5.15 35.87
C VAL A 306 13.26 -4.25 35.88
N GLU A 307 13.49 -3.47 34.82
CA GLU A 307 14.65 -2.56 34.75
C GLU A 307 14.49 -1.34 35.67
N GLU A 308 13.28 -0.78 35.77
CA GLU A 308 12.95 0.29 36.70
C GLU A 308 13.12 -0.17 38.16
N ASP A 309 12.69 -1.38 38.51
CA ASP A 309 12.87 -1.96 39.84
C ASP A 309 14.34 -2.21 40.19
N LYS A 310 15.15 -2.63 39.21
CA LYS A 310 16.62 -2.75 39.38
C LYS A 310 17.30 -1.41 39.61
N LYS A 311 16.82 -0.34 38.97
CA LYS A 311 17.35 1.03 39.18
C LYS A 311 16.98 1.54 40.57
N LYS A 312 15.73 1.37 41.00
CA LYS A 312 15.28 1.76 42.35
C LYS A 312 16.06 1.06 43.46
N LYS A 313 16.46 -0.21 43.29
CA LYS A 313 17.28 -0.96 44.26
C LYS A 313 18.76 -0.53 44.31
N LYS A 314 19.23 0.30 43.36
CA LYS A 314 20.63 0.79 43.29
C LYS A 314 20.79 2.24 43.79
N THR A 315 19.69 2.91 44.09
CA THR A 315 19.60 4.24 44.72
C THR A 315 19.18 4.09 46.16
#